data_AF-A0A2E7W5H3-F1
#
_entry.id   AF-A0A2E7W5H3-F1
#
_cell.length_a   1.000
_cell.length_b   1.000
_cell.length_c   1.000
_cell.angle_alpha   90.00
_cell.angle_beta   90.00
_cell.angle_gamma   90.00
#
_symmetry.space_group_name_H-M   'P 1'
#
loop_
_entity.id
_entity.type
_entity.pdbx_description
1 polymer ?
#
loop_
_entity_poly.entity_id
_entity_poly.type
_entity_poly.pdbx_seq_one_letter_code
_entity_poly.pdbx_strand_id
1 'polypeptide(L)'
;MIKIGRFLCLTSLIFGLSVGTASAQSGDFDVANMRCLDFVNGQGDNASNKSKAEIAKIWILGYLTGNYNGRGKLKLVDNPKAEKKAISSVVSKCRENPEVTLLTVAEFTAGKSRDMPATIRTDFNPKTYSCGDYVDGLSGSAADVMKGDLASIWSFAFVQGHVNTVD
;
A
#
# COMPACT_ATOMS: atom_id res chain seq x y z
N MET A 1 54.40 -8.09 -47.17
CA MET A 1 55.07 -8.32 -45.88
C MET A 1 54.13 -7.86 -44.77
N ILE A 2 53.63 -8.80 -43.98
CA ILE A 2 52.72 -8.58 -42.84
C ILE A 2 53.57 -8.21 -41.62
N LYS A 3 53.17 -7.18 -40.85
CA LYS A 3 53.60 -7.01 -39.46
C LYS A 3 52.40 -6.73 -38.58
N ILE A 4 52.15 -7.70 -37.70
CA ILE A 4 51.13 -7.75 -36.65
C ILE A 4 51.63 -6.99 -35.41
N GLY A 5 50.70 -6.29 -34.76
CA GLY A 5 50.65 -6.21 -33.30
C GLY A 5 51.12 -4.91 -32.67
N ARG A 6 50.20 -4.18 -32.02
CA ARG A 6 49.91 -4.38 -30.59
C ARG A 6 48.77 -3.48 -30.14
N PHE A 7 47.75 -4.15 -29.62
CA PHE A 7 46.70 -3.65 -28.73
C PHE A 7 47.34 -2.95 -27.52
N LEU A 8 46.86 -1.76 -27.18
CA LEU A 8 47.08 -1.15 -25.86
C LEU A 8 45.72 -0.70 -25.32
N CYS A 9 45.24 -1.54 -24.40
CA CYS A 9 44.11 -1.32 -23.53
C CYS A 9 44.55 -0.35 -22.42
N LEU A 10 43.89 0.81 -22.28
CA LEU A 10 43.99 1.63 -21.08
C LEU A 10 42.60 1.93 -20.53
N THR A 11 42.24 1.07 -19.59
CA THR A 11 41.37 1.23 -18.42
C THR A 11 40.87 2.65 -18.13
N SER A 12 39.60 2.90 -18.43
CA SER A 12 38.82 3.95 -17.77
C SER A 12 38.20 3.34 -16.51
N LEU A 13 38.64 3.81 -15.34
CA LEU A 13 37.98 3.57 -14.05
C LEU A 13 36.56 4.17 -14.10
N ILE A 14 35.57 3.35 -14.45
CA ILE A 14 34.18 3.67 -14.14
C ILE A 14 33.98 3.22 -12.70
N PHE A 15 33.98 4.19 -11.79
CA PHE A 15 33.48 4.03 -10.43
C PHE A 15 32.12 3.34 -10.51
N GLY A 16 32.05 2.13 -9.95
CA GLY A 16 30.83 1.37 -9.80
C GLY A 16 29.85 2.12 -8.92
N LEU A 17 28.98 2.91 -9.55
CA LEU A 17 27.66 3.18 -9.01
C LEU A 17 26.87 1.89 -9.18
N SER A 18 26.98 1.02 -8.18
CA SER A 18 25.97 0.02 -7.90
C SER A 18 24.69 0.79 -7.57
N VAL A 19 23.96 1.21 -8.61
CA VAL A 19 22.55 1.55 -8.47
C VAL A 19 21.93 0.23 -8.06
N GLY A 20 21.81 0.03 -6.75
CA GLY A 20 21.07 -1.07 -6.19
C GLY A 20 19.66 -0.93 -6.72
N THR A 21 19.36 -1.61 -7.82
CA THR A 21 17.99 -2.01 -8.11
C THR A 21 17.61 -2.84 -6.90
N ALA A 22 16.95 -2.20 -5.94
CA ALA A 22 16.16 -2.91 -4.95
C ALA A 22 15.16 -3.70 -5.80
N SER A 23 15.48 -4.97 -6.06
CA SER A 23 14.51 -5.89 -6.60
C SER A 23 13.39 -5.90 -5.58
N ALA A 24 12.24 -5.37 -5.98
CA ALA A 24 11.00 -5.59 -5.26
C ALA A 24 10.88 -7.10 -5.11
N GLN A 25 11.07 -7.57 -3.89
CA GLN A 25 11.05 -8.98 -3.57
C GLN A 25 9.62 -9.43 -3.81
N SER A 26 9.36 -10.02 -4.98
CA SER A 26 8.05 -10.51 -5.42
C SER A 26 7.72 -11.81 -4.69
N GLY A 27 7.61 -11.74 -3.37
CA GLY A 27 6.71 -12.63 -2.66
C GLY A 27 5.36 -11.92 -2.62
N ASP A 28 4.29 -12.62 -2.99
CA ASP A 28 2.93 -12.10 -2.88
C ASP A 28 2.70 -11.58 -1.46
N PHE A 29 2.62 -10.25 -1.34
CA PHE A 29 2.46 -9.61 -0.05
C PHE A 29 1.01 -9.70 0.37
N ASP A 30 0.70 -10.71 1.17
CA ASP A 30 -0.62 -10.91 1.74
C ASP A 30 -0.84 -9.96 2.93
N VAL A 31 -1.43 -8.80 2.62
CA VAL A 31 -1.73 -7.76 3.60
C VAL A 31 -2.74 -8.24 4.65
N ALA A 32 -3.73 -9.03 4.25
CA ALA A 32 -4.81 -9.48 5.12
C ALA A 32 -4.27 -10.41 6.22
N ASN A 33 -3.29 -11.25 5.89
CA ASN A 33 -2.63 -12.17 6.81
C ASN A 33 -1.38 -11.60 7.51
N MET A 34 -1.03 -10.33 7.30
CA MET A 34 0.01 -9.67 8.09
C MET A 34 -0.36 -9.72 9.58
N ARG A 35 0.60 -10.06 10.45
CA ARG A 35 0.38 -9.99 11.90
C ARG A 35 0.31 -8.54 12.36
N CYS A 36 -0.55 -8.29 13.33
CA CYS A 36 -0.68 -6.99 13.98
C CYS A 36 0.65 -6.48 14.57
N LEU A 37 1.48 -7.36 15.12
CA LEU A 37 2.81 -7.01 15.59
C LEU A 37 3.67 -6.39 14.47
N ASP A 38 3.68 -7.00 13.29
CA ASP A 38 4.47 -6.54 12.16
C ASP A 38 3.95 -5.20 11.64
N PHE A 39 2.62 -5.03 11.58
CA PHE A 39 1.99 -3.76 11.22
C PHE A 39 2.35 -2.62 12.20
N VAL A 40 2.26 -2.87 13.51
CA VAL A 40 2.55 -1.89 14.55
C VAL A 40 4.03 -1.52 14.56
N ASN A 41 4.93 -2.49 14.44
CA ASN A 41 6.37 -2.25 14.36
C ASN A 41 6.75 -1.43 13.12
N GLY A 42 6.02 -1.60 12.02
CA GLY A 42 6.22 -0.84 10.78
C GLY A 42 5.70 0.60 10.80
N GLN A 43 5.04 1.05 11.87
CA GLN A 43 4.56 2.44 11.97
C GLN A 43 5.69 3.45 12.28
N GLY A 44 6.87 2.99 12.69
CA GLY A 44 7.98 3.86 13.06
C GLY A 44 8.68 4.50 11.85
N ASP A 45 9.19 5.73 12.01
CA ASP A 45 9.81 6.46 10.90
C ASP A 45 11.03 5.76 10.28
N ASN A 46 11.76 4.99 11.09
CA ASN A 46 12.95 4.24 10.72
C ASN A 46 12.72 2.71 10.71
N ALA A 47 11.46 2.25 10.66
CA ALA A 47 11.16 0.83 10.70
C ALA A 47 11.57 0.14 9.40
N SER A 48 12.23 -1.02 9.50
CA SER A 48 12.68 -1.81 8.34
C SER A 48 11.53 -2.31 7.46
N ASN A 49 10.32 -2.39 7.99
CA ASN A 49 9.10 -2.81 7.30
C ASN A 49 8.11 -1.66 7.06
N LYS A 50 8.56 -0.39 7.11
CA LYS A 50 7.72 0.80 6.90
C LYS A 50 6.90 0.75 5.62
N SER A 51 7.51 0.39 4.49
CA SER A 51 6.80 0.30 3.19
C SER A 51 5.65 -0.72 3.23
N LYS A 52 5.84 -1.87 3.91
CA LYS A 52 4.78 -2.88 4.07
C LYS A 52 3.64 -2.34 4.94
N ALA A 53 3.96 -1.58 5.99
CA ALA A 53 2.95 -0.94 6.84
C ALA A 53 2.18 0.17 6.12
N GLU A 54 2.81 0.93 5.23
CA GLU A 54 2.11 1.92 4.39
C GLU A 54 1.14 1.25 3.41
N ILE A 55 1.54 0.15 2.76
CA ILE A 55 0.62 -0.64 1.93
C ILE A 55 -0.53 -1.19 2.78
N ALA A 56 -0.23 -1.67 4.00
CA ALA A 56 -1.25 -2.17 4.91
C ALA A 56 -2.27 -1.09 5.30
N LYS A 57 -1.86 0.18 5.49
CA LYS A 57 -2.80 1.29 5.72
C LYS A 57 -3.78 1.45 4.55
N ILE A 58 -3.28 1.40 3.31
CA ILE A 58 -4.13 1.56 2.12
C ILE A 58 -5.16 0.44 2.04
N TRP A 59 -4.74 -0.80 2.29
CA TRP A 59 -5.64 -1.95 2.37
C TRP A 59 -6.68 -1.78 3.49
N ILE A 60 -6.27 -1.40 4.70
CA ILE A 60 -7.18 -1.15 5.84
C ILE A 60 -8.24 -0.10 5.47
N LEU A 61 -7.83 1.00 4.84
CA LEU A 61 -8.75 2.06 4.45
C LEU A 61 -9.71 1.59 3.36
N GLY A 62 -9.23 0.82 2.38
CA GLY A 62 -10.09 0.17 1.37
C GLY A 62 -11.11 -0.74 2.03
N TYR A 63 -10.66 -1.67 2.87
CA TYR A 63 -11.49 -2.61 3.61
C TYR A 63 -12.58 -1.92 4.43
N LEU A 64 -12.21 -0.96 5.28
CA LEU A 64 -13.19 -0.24 6.10
C LEU A 64 -14.17 0.57 5.25
N THR A 65 -13.70 1.17 4.14
CA THR A 65 -14.58 1.90 3.20
C THR A 65 -15.60 0.95 2.58
N GLY A 66 -15.16 -0.23 2.11
CA GLY A 66 -16.02 -1.27 1.56
C GLY A 66 -17.06 -1.75 2.56
N ASN A 67 -16.63 -2.07 3.78
CA ASN A 67 -17.53 -2.52 4.85
C ASN A 67 -18.56 -1.45 5.21
N TYR A 68 -18.14 -0.18 5.35
CA TYR A 68 -19.09 0.89 5.63
C TYR A 68 -20.03 1.14 4.46
N ASN A 69 -19.57 0.96 3.23
CA ASN A 69 -20.41 1.08 2.04
C ASN A 69 -21.49 -0.01 1.99
N GLY A 70 -21.11 -1.28 2.16
CA GLY A 70 -22.06 -2.40 2.17
C GLY A 70 -23.13 -2.28 3.26
N ARG A 71 -22.77 -1.66 4.40
CA ARG A 71 -23.72 -1.35 5.50
C ARG A 71 -24.52 -0.07 5.31
N GLY A 72 -24.36 0.66 4.21
CA GLY A 72 -25.02 1.96 3.96
C GLY A 72 -24.59 3.08 4.92
N LYS A 73 -23.39 2.99 5.52
CA LYS A 73 -22.86 3.92 6.53
C LYS A 73 -21.63 4.69 6.07
N LEU A 74 -21.22 4.55 4.81
CA LEU A 74 -20.04 5.24 4.30
C LEU A 74 -20.26 6.75 4.26
N LYS A 75 -19.33 7.49 4.87
CA LYS A 75 -19.22 8.94 4.74
C LYS A 75 -17.78 9.32 4.42
N LEU A 76 -17.55 9.77 3.19
CA LEU A 76 -16.26 10.30 2.75
C LEU A 76 -16.14 11.78 3.14
N VAL A 77 -14.98 12.18 3.66
CA VAL A 77 -14.71 13.56 4.09
C VAL A 77 -13.34 14.04 3.62
N ASP A 78 -13.27 15.32 3.27
CA ASP A 78 -12.01 16.02 3.00
C ASP A 78 -11.37 16.49 4.32
N ASN A 79 -11.00 15.52 5.17
CA ASN A 79 -10.38 15.79 6.47
C ASN A 79 -9.11 14.93 6.63
N PRO A 80 -7.92 15.53 6.71
CA PRO A 80 -6.67 14.78 6.85
C PRO A 80 -6.58 14.00 8.17
N LYS A 81 -7.44 14.30 9.16
CA LYS A 81 -7.52 13.55 10.42
C LYS A 81 -8.36 12.28 10.30
N ALA A 82 -9.16 12.11 9.24
CA ALA A 82 -10.04 10.95 9.09
C ALA A 82 -9.23 9.66 8.93
N GLU A 83 -8.20 9.67 8.08
CA GLU A 83 -7.25 8.59 7.92
C GLU A 83 -6.62 8.20 9.27
N LYS A 84 -6.00 9.18 9.95
CA LYS A 84 -5.36 8.96 11.26
C LYS A 84 -6.32 8.34 12.27
N LYS A 85 -7.59 8.77 12.31
CA LYS A 85 -8.60 8.21 13.21
C LYS A 85 -8.94 6.76 12.88
N ALA A 86 -9.15 6.44 11.60
CA ALA A 86 -9.42 5.08 11.14
C ALA A 86 -8.24 4.15 11.49
N ILE A 87 -7.03 4.53 11.07
CA ILE A 87 -5.80 3.76 11.33
C ILE A 87 -5.51 3.63 12.82
N SER A 88 -5.68 4.69 13.62
CA SER A 88 -5.41 4.64 15.08
C SER A 88 -6.27 3.61 15.81
N SER A 89 -7.50 3.36 15.35
CA SER A 89 -8.37 2.33 15.95
C SER A 89 -7.83 0.93 15.68
N VAL A 90 -7.35 0.68 14.45
CA VAL A 90 -6.70 -0.58 14.07
C VAL A 90 -5.38 -0.75 14.82
N VAL A 91 -4.53 0.28 14.87
CA VAL A 91 -3.25 0.25 15.62
C VAL A 91 -3.49 -0.04 17.09
N SER A 92 -4.47 0.63 17.73
CA SER A 92 -4.82 0.36 19.13
C SER A 92 -5.19 -1.10 19.34
N LYS A 93 -6.07 -1.63 18.47
CA LYS A 93 -6.55 -3.00 18.60
C LYS A 93 -5.47 -4.04 18.29
N CYS A 94 -4.58 -3.75 17.35
CA CYS A 94 -3.40 -4.56 17.07
C CYS A 94 -2.41 -4.59 18.22
N ARG A 95 -2.24 -3.49 18.97
CA ARG A 95 -1.39 -3.49 20.19
C ARG A 95 -1.95 -4.37 21.30
N GLU A 96 -3.28 -4.44 21.41
CA GLU A 96 -3.96 -5.34 22.34
C GLU A 96 -3.83 -6.82 21.92
N ASN A 97 -3.68 -7.09 20.62
CA ASN A 97 -3.71 -8.44 20.04
C ASN A 97 -2.58 -8.60 19.01
N PRO A 98 -1.31 -8.63 19.44
CA PRO A 98 -0.16 -8.58 18.52
C PRO A 98 -0.06 -9.81 17.59
N GLU A 99 -0.56 -10.96 18.02
CA GLU A 99 -0.44 -12.23 17.29
C GLU A 99 -1.54 -12.46 16.24
N VAL A 100 -2.62 -11.68 16.25
CA VAL A 100 -3.71 -11.86 15.28
C VAL A 100 -3.37 -11.17 13.95
N THR A 101 -4.11 -11.56 12.90
CA THR A 101 -3.97 -10.97 11.58
C THR A 101 -4.64 -9.59 11.47
N LEU A 102 -4.17 -8.79 10.50
CA LEU A 102 -4.77 -7.51 10.18
C LEU A 102 -6.23 -7.63 9.76
N LEU A 103 -6.61 -8.66 9.00
CA LEU A 103 -8.00 -8.90 8.62
C LEU A 103 -8.91 -9.03 9.84
N THR A 104 -8.53 -9.87 10.80
CA THR A 104 -9.28 -10.08 12.05
C THR A 104 -9.52 -8.76 12.79
N VAL A 105 -8.50 -7.91 12.87
CA VAL A 105 -8.63 -6.60 13.52
C VAL A 105 -9.44 -5.60 12.68
N ALA A 106 -9.27 -5.60 11.36
CA ALA A 106 -10.05 -4.75 10.47
C ALA A 106 -11.54 -5.07 10.57
N GLU A 107 -11.91 -6.35 10.57
CA GLU A 107 -13.27 -6.85 10.83
C GLU A 107 -13.81 -6.36 12.18
N PHE A 108 -13.05 -6.58 13.25
CA PHE A 108 -13.44 -6.17 14.60
C PHE A 108 -13.69 -4.66 14.68
N THR A 109 -12.79 -3.86 14.09
CA THR A 109 -12.88 -2.39 14.15
C THR A 109 -13.95 -1.82 13.20
N ALA A 110 -14.32 -2.54 12.15
CA ALA A 110 -15.38 -2.16 11.22
C ALA A 110 -16.78 -2.13 11.87
N GLY A 111 -16.96 -2.76 13.03
CA GLY A 111 -18.22 -2.72 13.78
C GLY A 111 -18.72 -1.29 14.07
N LYS A 112 -17.80 -0.34 14.29
CA LYS A 112 -18.11 1.07 14.57
C LYS A 112 -17.65 1.98 13.42
N SER A 113 -18.60 2.36 12.56
CA SER A 113 -18.36 3.25 11.42
C SER A 113 -17.75 4.58 11.85
N ARG A 114 -16.86 5.10 11.00
CA ARG A 114 -16.18 6.38 11.15
C ARG A 114 -16.18 7.09 9.80
N ASP A 115 -16.03 8.42 9.82
CA ASP A 115 -15.76 9.19 8.61
C ASP A 115 -14.47 8.65 7.97
N MET A 116 -14.52 8.42 6.65
CA MET A 116 -13.40 7.93 5.85
C MET A 116 -12.79 9.07 5.04
N PRO A 117 -11.46 9.10 4.87
CA PRO A 117 -10.84 10.14 4.06
C PRO A 117 -11.23 9.96 2.59
N ALA A 118 -11.60 11.06 1.92
CA ALA A 118 -11.84 11.03 0.47
C ALA A 118 -10.55 10.83 -0.33
N THR A 119 -9.41 11.26 0.23
CA THR A 119 -8.07 11.12 -0.36
C THR A 119 -7.22 10.21 0.54
N ILE A 120 -6.68 9.13 -0.02
CA ILE A 120 -5.97 8.09 0.75
C ILE A 120 -4.48 8.39 0.88
N ARG A 121 -3.89 8.97 -0.17
CA ARG A 121 -2.53 9.52 -0.19
C ARG A 121 -2.50 10.78 -1.05
N THR A 122 -1.45 11.59 -0.92
CA THR A 122 -1.26 12.87 -1.62
C THR A 122 -1.47 12.81 -3.13
N ASP A 123 -1.37 11.63 -3.72
CA ASP A 123 -1.44 11.36 -5.15
C ASP A 123 -2.49 10.30 -5.55
N PHE A 124 -3.26 9.77 -4.60
CA PHE A 124 -4.31 8.78 -4.88
C PHE A 124 -5.63 9.12 -4.17
N ASN A 125 -6.65 9.42 -4.99
CA ASN A 125 -8.03 9.64 -4.57
C ASN A 125 -8.94 8.60 -5.25
N PRO A 126 -9.46 7.60 -4.52
CA PRO A 126 -10.28 6.54 -5.10
C PRO A 126 -11.61 7.04 -5.66
N LYS A 127 -12.08 8.24 -5.29
CA LYS A 127 -13.32 8.82 -5.83
C LYS A 127 -13.15 9.32 -7.27
N THR A 128 -11.94 9.74 -7.63
CA THR A 128 -11.66 10.39 -8.92
C THR A 128 -10.73 9.58 -9.82
N TYR A 129 -10.06 8.56 -9.28
CA TYR A 129 -9.21 7.66 -10.05
C TYR A 129 -10.07 6.69 -10.87
N SER A 130 -9.99 6.79 -12.20
CA SER A 130 -10.82 6.06 -13.15
C SER A 130 -10.10 4.84 -13.74
N CYS A 131 -10.84 3.95 -14.39
CA CYS A 131 -10.25 2.86 -15.19
C CYS A 131 -9.38 3.40 -16.34
N GLY A 132 -9.68 4.60 -16.87
CA GLY A 132 -8.85 5.27 -17.86
C GLY A 132 -7.49 5.65 -17.28
N ASP A 133 -7.48 6.29 -16.10
CA ASP A 133 -6.25 6.65 -15.38
C ASP A 133 -5.38 5.41 -15.08
N TYR A 134 -6.01 4.28 -14.77
CA TYR A 134 -5.32 3.01 -14.58
C TYR A 134 -4.64 2.53 -15.87
N VAL A 135 -5.38 2.44 -16.97
CA VAL A 135 -4.85 1.98 -18.26
C VAL A 135 -3.75 2.89 -18.77
N ASP A 136 -3.95 4.20 -18.71
CA ASP A 136 -2.95 5.19 -19.12
C ASP A 136 -1.68 5.06 -18.26
N GLY A 137 -1.85 4.88 -16.95
CA GLY A 137 -0.77 4.71 -15.98
C GLY A 137 0.13 3.50 -16.22
N LEU A 138 -0.40 2.40 -16.77
CA LEU A 138 0.40 1.19 -17.11
C LEU A 138 1.51 1.47 -18.13
N SER A 139 1.33 2.48 -18.98
CA SER A 139 2.32 2.93 -19.97
C SER A 139 3.05 4.22 -19.57
N GLY A 140 2.73 4.76 -18.40
CA GLY A 140 3.19 6.05 -17.90
C GLY A 140 4.51 5.99 -17.12
N SER A 141 4.72 6.97 -16.25
CA SER A 141 5.91 7.02 -15.39
C SER A 141 5.85 5.95 -14.30
N ALA A 142 6.99 5.66 -13.66
CA ALA A 142 7.02 4.78 -12.48
C ALA A 142 6.06 5.24 -11.36
N ALA A 143 5.84 6.55 -11.24
CA ALA A 143 4.88 7.10 -10.28
C ALA A 143 3.43 6.78 -10.67
N ASP A 144 3.12 6.72 -11.97
CA ASP A 144 1.77 6.41 -12.45
C ASP A 144 1.46 4.92 -12.33
N VAL A 145 2.44 4.06 -12.63
CA VAL A 145 2.35 2.61 -12.35
C VAL A 145 2.11 2.37 -10.86
N MET A 146 2.88 3.03 -9.99
CA MET A 146 2.70 2.92 -8.55
C MET A 146 1.29 3.34 -8.10
N LYS A 147 0.71 4.41 -8.65
CA LYS A 147 -0.69 4.78 -8.35
C LYS A 147 -1.66 3.67 -8.76
N GLY A 148 -1.44 3.03 -9.89
CA GLY A 148 -2.21 1.88 -10.35
C GLY A 148 -2.14 0.70 -9.37
N ASP A 149 -0.95 0.41 -8.84
CA ASP A 149 -0.77 -0.63 -7.82
C ASP A 149 -1.53 -0.28 -6.53
N LEU A 150 -1.45 0.98 -6.07
CA LEU A 150 -2.19 1.44 -4.89
C LEU A 150 -3.71 1.36 -5.10
N ALA A 151 -4.19 1.73 -6.29
CA ALA A 151 -5.59 1.63 -6.67
C ALA A 151 -6.07 0.17 -6.69
N SER A 152 -5.23 -0.75 -7.17
CA SER A 152 -5.52 -2.19 -7.18
C SER A 152 -5.64 -2.74 -5.76
N ILE A 153 -4.69 -2.41 -4.88
CA ILE A 153 -4.72 -2.81 -3.47
C ILE A 153 -5.96 -2.28 -2.76
N TRP A 154 -6.27 -0.99 -2.93
CA TRP A 154 -7.43 -0.37 -2.32
C TRP A 154 -8.74 -1.00 -2.82
N SER A 155 -8.87 -1.21 -4.14
CA SER A 155 -10.07 -1.75 -4.76
C SER A 155 -10.32 -3.20 -4.34
N PHE A 156 -9.26 -4.02 -4.30
CA PHE A 156 -9.34 -5.38 -3.78
C PHE A 156 -9.83 -5.39 -2.33
N ALA A 157 -9.24 -4.58 -1.47
CA ALA A 157 -9.64 -4.47 -0.07
C ALA A 157 -11.07 -3.94 0.09
N PHE A 158 -11.48 -2.97 -0.72
CA PHE A 158 -12.85 -2.45 -0.74
C PHE A 158 -13.86 -3.56 -1.03
N VAL A 159 -13.60 -4.39 -2.06
CA VAL A 159 -14.48 -5.52 -2.39
C VAL A 159 -14.53 -6.50 -1.22
N GLN A 160 -13.38 -6.88 -0.63
CA GLN A 160 -13.33 -7.75 0.56
C GLN A 160 -14.17 -7.20 1.72
N GLY A 161 -14.03 -5.92 2.03
CA GLY A 161 -14.79 -5.27 3.09
C GLY A 161 -16.29 -5.24 2.79
N HIS A 162 -16.67 -4.97 1.54
CA HIS A 162 -18.06 -4.91 1.10
C HIS A 162 -18.74 -6.28 1.17
N VAL A 163 -18.10 -7.34 0.66
CA VAL A 163 -18.69 -8.69 0.68
C VAL A 163 -18.81 -9.25 2.10
N ASN A 164 -17.90 -8.91 3.03
CA ASN A 164 -17.99 -9.27 4.45
C ASN A 164 -19.13 -8.54 5.22
N THR A 165 -20.08 -7.92 4.52
CA THR A 165 -21.30 -7.31 5.11
C THR A 165 -22.59 -7.96 4.62
N VAL A 166 -22.50 -8.84 3.63
CA VAL A 166 -23.64 -9.54 3.04
C VAL A 166 -23.73 -10.91 3.70
N ASP A 167 -24.60 -11.00 4.72
CA ASP A 167 -25.09 -12.27 5.28
C ASP A 167 -26.18 -12.87 4.38
#